data_AF-A0A0R0CH30-F1
#
_entry.id   AF-A0A0R0CH30-F1
#
_cell.length_a   1.000
_cell.length_b   1.000
_cell.length_c   1.000
_cell.angle_alpha   90.00
_cell.angle_beta   90.00
_cell.angle_gamma   90.00
#
_symmetry.space_group_name_H-M   'P 1'
#
loop_
_entity.id
_entity.type
_entity.pdbx_description
1 polymer ?
#
loop_
_entity_poly.entity_id
_entity_poly.type
_entity_poly.pdbx_seq_one_letter_code
_entity_poly.pdbx_strand_id
1 'polypeptide(L)'
;MRDIDAIIDRLRLAYPDISADQLAVLHPGIDDDGLWFFRHPESDVEFQLESSTGACPFLAESSTSAERLTADTIEQAVALVVAGLGFTGRRPNNPFKPNLLRKSA
;
A
#
# COMPACT_ATOMS: atom_id res chain seq x y z
N MET A 1 -6.55 12.38 -11.36
CA MET A 1 -5.71 11.50 -10.54
C MET A 1 -6.44 11.31 -9.23
N ARG A 2 -6.75 10.06 -8.89
CA ARG A 2 -7.46 9.71 -7.64
C ARG A 2 -6.45 9.61 -6.51
N ASP A 3 -6.91 9.69 -5.26
CA ASP A 3 -6.01 9.56 -4.11
C ASP A 3 -5.34 8.18 -4.08
N ILE A 4 -6.04 7.13 -4.52
CA ILE A 4 -5.47 5.78 -4.63
C ILE A 4 -4.29 5.72 -5.60
N ASP A 5 -4.31 6.49 -6.69
CA ASP A 5 -3.20 6.54 -7.64
C ASP A 5 -1.96 7.16 -6.96
N ALA A 6 -2.15 8.24 -6.19
CA ALA A 6 -1.09 8.89 -5.42
C ALA A 6 -0.55 8.02 -4.27
N ILE A 7 -1.41 7.23 -3.64
CA ILE A 7 -1.02 6.24 -2.62
C ILE A 7 -0.13 5.17 -3.25
N ILE A 8 -0.56 4.58 -4.37
CA ILE A 8 0.19 3.54 -5.10
C ILE A 8 1.56 4.05 -5.53
N ASP A 9 1.63 5.26 -6.10
CA ASP A 9 2.90 5.86 -6.54
C ASP A 9 3.87 6.08 -5.37
N ARG A 10 3.37 6.58 -4.23
CA ARG A 10 4.19 6.76 -3.02
C ARG A 10 4.68 5.43 -2.46
N LEU A 11 3.83 4.41 -2.44
CA LEU A 11 4.19 3.08 -1.97
C LEU A 11 5.24 2.43 -2.86
N ARG A 12 5.09 2.48 -4.18
CA ARG A 12 6.07 1.93 -5.14
C ARG A 12 7.42 2.66 -5.09
N LEU A 13 7.42 3.96 -4.82
CA LEU A 13 8.66 4.72 -4.64
C LEU A 13 9.47 4.23 -3.42
N ALA A 14 8.78 3.85 -2.34
CA ALA A 14 9.41 3.37 -1.11
C ALA A 14 9.66 1.85 -1.10
N TYR A 15 8.78 1.09 -1.73
CA TYR A 15 8.76 -0.38 -1.76
C TYR A 15 8.51 -0.83 -3.21
N PRO A 16 9.55 -0.91 -4.05
CA PRO A 16 9.41 -1.18 -5.48
C PRO A 16 8.70 -2.50 -5.82
N ASP A 17 8.78 -3.48 -4.94
CA ASP A 17 8.18 -4.80 -5.12
C ASP A 17 6.74 -4.89 -4.60
N ILE A 18 6.16 -3.78 -4.13
CA ILE A 18 4.75 -3.76 -3.71
C ILE A 18 3.82 -3.91 -4.92
N SER A 19 2.89 -4.84 -4.81
CA SER A 19 1.79 -5.03 -5.75
C SER A 19 0.55 -4.29 -5.25
N ALA A 20 -0.22 -3.74 -6.19
CA ALA A 20 -1.48 -3.06 -5.93
C ALA A 20 -2.45 -3.45 -7.04
N ASP A 21 -3.48 -4.22 -6.70
CA ASP A 21 -4.47 -4.75 -7.63
C ASP A 21 -5.86 -4.22 -7.26
N GLN A 22 -6.59 -3.70 -8.23
CA GLN A 22 -8.00 -3.34 -8.05
C GLN A 22 -8.87 -4.60 -8.21
N LEU A 23 -9.93 -4.73 -7.42
CA LEU A 23 -10.90 -5.81 -7.57
C LEU A 23 -11.42 -5.82 -9.01
N ALA A 24 -11.30 -6.97 -9.67
CA ALA A 24 -11.79 -7.14 -11.03
C ALA A 24 -13.32 -7.21 -11.00
N VAL A 25 -13.95 -6.19 -11.58
CA VAL A 25 -15.40 -6.16 -11.77
C VAL A 25 -15.80 -6.80 -13.09
N LEU A 26 -16.93 -7.51 -13.11
CA LEU A 26 -17.47 -8.17 -14.29
C LEU A 26 -18.32 -7.20 -15.13
N HIS A 27 -18.99 -6.25 -14.49
CA HIS A 27 -19.86 -5.26 -15.12
C HIS A 27 -19.39 -3.83 -14.78
N PRO A 28 -18.61 -3.19 -15.68
CA PRO A 28 -18.14 -1.83 -15.48
C PRO A 28 -19.30 -0.85 -15.22
N GLY A 29 -19.23 -0.13 -14.11
CA GLY A 29 -20.23 0.88 -13.72
C GLY A 29 -21.48 0.34 -13.00
N ILE A 30 -21.57 -0.97 -12.77
CA ILE A 30 -22.60 -1.59 -11.93
C ILE A 30 -21.99 -2.20 -10.69
N ASP A 31 -20.87 -2.91 -10.85
CA ASP A 31 -20.15 -3.52 -9.75
C ASP A 31 -19.28 -2.46 -9.04
N ASP A 32 -19.17 -2.58 -7.72
CA ASP A 32 -18.29 -1.73 -6.91
C ASP A 32 -16.83 -2.04 -7.25
N ASP A 33 -16.16 -1.11 -7.92
CA ASP A 33 -14.74 -1.18 -8.24
C ASP A 33 -13.88 -0.46 -7.18
N GLY A 34 -14.46 -0.11 -6.04
CA GLY A 34 -13.83 0.66 -4.99
C GLY A 34 -12.87 -0.12 -4.09
N LEU A 35 -12.42 -1.32 -4.42
CA LEU A 35 -11.57 -2.13 -3.54
C LEU A 35 -10.18 -2.39 -4.15
N TRP A 36 -9.13 -2.10 -3.40
CA TRP A 36 -7.73 -2.33 -3.78
C TRP A 36 -7.01 -3.21 -2.78
N PHE A 37 -6.23 -4.14 -3.29
CA PHE A 37 -5.41 -5.08 -2.53
C PHE A 37 -3.93 -4.74 -2.67
N PHE A 38 -3.24 -4.64 -1.55
CA PHE A 38 -1.80 -4.39 -1.45
C PHE A 38 -1.11 -5.62 -0.88
N ARG A 39 -0.05 -6.07 -1.57
CA ARG A 39 0.77 -7.23 -1.14
C ARG A 39 2.23 -6.97 -1.44
N HIS A 40 3.10 -7.67 -0.72
CA HIS A 40 4.55 -7.62 -0.95
C HIS A 40 5.16 -9.01 -0.81
N PRO A 41 6.16 -9.40 -1.63
CA PRO A 41 6.74 -10.75 -1.60
C PRO A 41 7.34 -11.18 -0.25
N GLU A 42 7.71 -10.24 0.60
CA GLU A 42 8.27 -10.49 1.94
C GLU A 42 7.22 -10.50 3.06
N SER A 43 5.92 -10.38 2.75
CA SER A 43 4.83 -10.37 3.72
C SER A 43 3.72 -11.32 3.30
N ASP A 44 3.28 -12.17 4.21
CA ASP A 44 2.11 -13.04 4.00
C ASP A 44 0.78 -12.30 4.28
N VAL A 45 0.86 -11.02 4.63
CA VAL A 45 -0.30 -10.16 4.88
C VAL A 45 -0.77 -9.52 3.59
N GLU A 46 -2.08 -9.49 3.41
CA GLU A 46 -2.75 -8.68 2.41
C GLU A 46 -3.43 -7.51 3.12
N PHE A 47 -3.22 -6.31 2.60
CA PHE A 47 -3.87 -5.11 3.11
C PHE A 47 -4.83 -4.54 2.08
N GLN A 48 -5.98 -4.05 2.52
CA GLN A 48 -7.06 -3.59 1.65
C GLN A 48 -7.38 -2.13 1.93
N LEU A 49 -7.61 -1.37 0.87
CA LEU A 49 -8.22 -0.04 0.93
C LEU A 49 -9.50 -0.04 0.10
N GLU A 50 -10.59 0.43 0.69
CA GLU A 50 -11.89 0.53 0.03
C GLU A 50 -12.38 1.98 -0.02
N SER A 51 -12.71 2.45 -1.22
CA SER A 51 -13.43 3.70 -1.52
C SER A 51 -14.05 3.63 -2.90
N SER A 52 -15.37 3.74 -3.00
CA SER A 52 -16.12 3.72 -4.26
C SER A 52 -15.75 4.84 -5.25
N THR A 53 -14.97 5.83 -4.83
CA THR A 53 -14.49 6.93 -5.68
C THR A 53 -12.98 6.86 -5.96
N GLY A 54 -12.26 5.97 -5.27
CA GLY A 54 -10.80 5.97 -5.20
C GLY A 54 -10.21 7.22 -4.54
N ALA A 55 -11.02 8.02 -3.84
CA ALA A 55 -10.61 9.18 -3.06
C ALA A 55 -10.81 8.94 -1.56
N CYS A 56 -10.08 9.67 -0.72
CA CYS A 56 -10.30 9.64 0.73
C CYS A 56 -11.74 10.08 1.09
N PRO A 57 -12.32 9.52 2.16
CA PRO A 57 -11.72 8.55 3.07
C PRO A 57 -11.72 7.11 2.52
N PHE A 58 -10.73 6.32 2.93
CA PHE A 58 -10.71 4.88 2.69
C PHE A 58 -11.04 4.10 3.95
N LEU A 59 -11.83 3.03 3.81
CA LEU A 59 -11.86 1.95 4.79
C LEU A 59 -10.61 1.08 4.60
N ALA A 60 -9.95 0.74 5.69
CA ALA A 60 -8.68 0.02 5.67
C ALA A 60 -8.77 -1.26 6.51
N GLU A 61 -8.44 -2.39 5.90
CA GLU A 61 -8.55 -3.74 6.49
C GLU A 61 -7.30 -4.58 6.21
N SER A 62 -7.04 -5.56 7.06
CA SER A 62 -5.92 -6.50 6.92
C SER A 62 -6.44 -7.94 6.95
N SER A 63 -5.83 -8.83 6.17
CA SER A 63 -6.19 -10.26 6.19
C SER A 63 -5.95 -10.94 7.54
N THR A 64 -5.14 -10.34 8.42
CA THR A 64 -4.76 -10.92 9.72
C THR A 64 -5.46 -10.26 10.91
N SER A 65 -6.30 -9.25 10.70
CA SER A 65 -7.01 -8.54 11.78
C SER A 65 -8.46 -8.26 11.40
N ALA A 66 -9.36 -8.34 12.39
CA ALA A 66 -10.76 -7.93 12.22
C ALA A 66 -10.96 -6.42 12.48
N GLU A 67 -9.91 -5.68 12.81
CA GLU A 67 -9.97 -4.24 13.03
C GLU A 67 -10.20 -3.50 11.71
N ARG A 68 -11.09 -2.51 11.75
CA ARG A 68 -11.40 -1.61 10.64
C ARG A 68 -10.93 -0.22 10.97
N LEU A 69 -10.05 0.30 10.14
CA LEU A 69 -9.50 1.64 10.30
C LEU A 69 -10.01 2.54 9.16
N THR A 70 -10.01 3.84 9.39
CA THR A 70 -10.32 4.83 8.35
C THR A 70 -9.07 5.65 8.06
N ALA A 71 -8.77 5.83 6.77
CA ALA A 71 -7.75 6.75 6.30
C ALA A 71 -8.41 7.97 5.66
N ASP A 72 -8.42 9.09 6.38
CA ASP A 72 -9.00 10.36 5.93
C ASP A 72 -8.08 11.14 4.99
N THR A 73 -6.80 10.75 4.90
CA THR A 73 -5.81 11.37 4.00
C THR A 73 -4.93 10.33 3.31
N ILE A 74 -4.30 10.74 2.20
CA ILE A 74 -3.29 9.95 1.46
C ILE A 74 -2.17 9.49 2.41
N GLU A 75 -1.68 10.38 3.27
CA GLU A 75 -0.60 10.09 4.22
C GLU A 75 -1.01 9.03 5.23
N GLN A 76 -2.24 9.08 5.74
CA GLN A 76 -2.77 8.07 6.65
C GLN A 76 -2.92 6.73 5.93
N ALA A 77 -3.43 6.72 4.70
CA ALA A 77 -3.58 5.49 3.92
C ALA A 77 -2.23 4.81 3.66
N VAL A 78 -1.21 5.57 3.26
CA VAL A 78 0.16 5.06 3.09
C VAL A 78 0.70 4.49 4.41
N ALA A 79 0.52 5.21 5.52
CA ALA A 79 1.00 4.77 6.83
C ALA A 79 0.32 3.45 7.27
N LEU A 80 -0.99 3.32 7.04
CA LEU A 80 -1.75 2.12 7.36
C LEU A 80 -1.36 0.93 6.51
N VAL A 81 -1.17 1.09 5.20
CA VAL A 81 -0.67 0.01 4.33
C VAL A 81 0.71 -0.47 4.77
N VAL A 82 1.62 0.46 5.06
CA VAL A 82 2.99 0.16 5.52
C VAL A 82 2.97 -0.56 6.87
N ALA A 83 2.13 -0.11 7.80
CA ALA A 83 1.97 -0.75 9.10
C ALA A 83 1.32 -2.14 8.97
N GLY A 84 0.27 -2.25 8.17
CA GLY A 84 -0.49 -3.47 7.94
C GLY A 84 0.33 -4.57 7.28
N LEU A 85 1.22 -4.23 6.35
CA LEU A 85 2.15 -5.17 5.73
C LEU A 85 3.35 -5.54 6.62
N GLY A 86 3.50 -4.92 7.80
CA GLY A 86 4.55 -5.24 8.76
C GLY A 86 5.90 -4.56 8.48
N PHE A 87 5.93 -3.46 7.73
CA PHE A 87 7.17 -2.73 7.44
C PHE A 87 7.56 -1.71 8.51
N THR A 88 6.85 -1.65 9.64
CA THR A 88 7.17 -0.81 10.78
C THR A 88 8.49 -1.25 11.43
N GLY A 89 9.61 -0.74 10.90
CA GLY A 89 10.97 -1.05 11.34
C GLY A 89 11.94 -1.40 10.21
N ARG A 90 11.44 -1.74 9.00
CA ARG A 90 12.26 -1.87 7.79
C ARG A 90 12.31 -0.50 7.11
N ARG A 91 13.51 0.09 7.04
CA ARG A 91 13.69 1.30 6.22
C ARG A 91 13.42 0.94 4.77
N PRO A 92 12.67 1.76 4.00
CA PRO A 92 12.58 1.57 2.55
C PRO A 92 13.99 1.49 1.95
N ASN A 93 14.16 0.67 0.93
CA ASN A 93 15.41 0.55 0.21
C ASN A 93 15.79 1.94 -0.32
N ASN A 94 16.72 2.62 0.36
CA ASN A 94 17.22 3.92 -0.06
C ASN A 94 18.03 3.72 -1.34
N PRO A 95 17.58 4.18 -2.53
CA PRO A 95 18.37 4.05 -3.76
C PRO A 95 19.64 4.90 -3.71
N PHE A 96 19.80 5.76 -2.70
CA PHE A 96 20.94 6.64 -2.49
C PHE A 96 21.92 6.14 -1.40
N LYS A 97 22.31 4.87 -1.40
CA LYS A 97 23.51 4.45 -0.65
C LYS A 97 24.72 4.43 -1.59
N PRO A 98 25.71 5.33 -1.43
CA PRO A 98 27.01 5.10 -2.06
C PRO A 98 27.60 3.83 -1.47
N ASN A 99 28.02 2.92 -2.34
CA ASN A 99 28.81 1.74 -2.02
C ASN A 99 30.09 2.18 -1.28
N LEU A 100 30.07 2.22 0.05
CA LEU A 100 31.32 2.27 0.81
C LEU A 100 31.89 0.84 0.79
N LEU A 101 32.72 0.58 -0.21
CA LEU A 101 33.64 -0.55 -0.18
C LEU A 101 34.36 -0.54 1.18
N ARG A 102 34.21 -1.65 1.90
CA ARG A 102 35.16 -2.04 2.95
C ARG A 102 36.55 -2.08 2.32
N LYS A 103 37.43 -1.16 2.69
CA LYS A 103 38.86 -1.45 2.66
C LYS A 103 39.22 -2.03 4.03
N SER A 104 39.43 -3.34 4.04
CA SER A 104 40.19 -4.03 5.06
C SER A 104 41.68 -3.84 4.80
N ALA A 105 42.43 -3.78 5.91
CA ALA A 105 43.89 -3.75 6.06
C ALA A 105 44.59 -2.41 5.77
#